data_AF-A0A0K1P584-F1
#
_entry.id   AF-A0A0K1P584-F1
#
_cell.length_a   1.000
_cell.length_b   1.000
_cell.length_c   1.000
_cell.angle_alpha   90.00
_cell.angle_beta   90.00
_cell.angle_gamma   90.00
#
_symmetry.space_group_name_H-M   'P 1'
#
loop_
_entity.id
_entity.type
_entity.pdbx_description
1 polymer ?
#
loop_
_entity_poly.entity_id
_entity_poly.type
_entity_poly.pdbx_seq_one_letter_code
_entity_poly.pdbx_strand_id
1 'polypeptide(L)'
;MKKILQMVLALGLTVTPSTVSAYKKTSETSSKYQDFIQMWNDYLYFRYDMSDSETNFVKKNLKSIIKDNMEEEPLFNNIYKNANINFVSLKNDVLKVSFENKKNSNIFNYSFTKEFTLILFNYDNIDKFVNNAQKYLELNPIILDKAKYIQIELESVIKDKYQSFIDWYSHELIYLNNVTEFFDFLDFDSIDLNLKSNNKLRADFLCSTELQFYFKRSINNILKSQNKKILFSSDINILKNNISNWIAKYTYLNVYDKNIIDFYNVESFDYKKGIVTISLNDNYFTKSILITLEKK
;
A
#
# COMPACT_ATOMS: atom_id res chain seq x y z
N MET A 1 13.41 7.10 -1.08
CA MET A 1 12.96 5.92 -0.32
C MET A 1 13.08 6.08 1.20
N LYS A 2 14.23 6.46 1.79
CA LYS A 2 14.35 6.68 3.26
C LYS A 2 13.33 7.66 3.84
N LYS A 3 13.13 8.82 3.19
CA LYS A 3 12.09 9.82 3.55
C LYS A 3 10.65 9.29 3.42
N ILE A 4 10.43 8.36 2.50
CA ILE A 4 9.12 7.74 2.24
C ILE A 4 8.83 6.67 3.31
N LEU A 5 9.82 5.84 3.67
CA LEU A 5 9.71 4.89 4.77
C LEU A 5 9.53 5.58 6.14
N GLN A 6 10.20 6.73 6.34
CA GLN A 6 9.98 7.63 7.47
C GLN A 6 8.54 8.16 7.52
N MET A 7 7.95 8.54 6.38
CA MET A 7 6.55 8.95 6.30
C MET A 7 5.58 7.78 6.53
N VAL A 8 5.84 6.61 5.94
CA VAL A 8 5.02 5.40 6.07
C VAL A 8 4.93 4.95 7.53
N LEU A 9 6.05 4.92 8.24
CA LEU A 9 6.04 4.55 9.66
C LEU A 9 5.44 5.65 10.55
N ALA A 10 5.59 6.93 10.19
CA ALA A 10 4.91 8.03 10.89
C ALA A 10 3.38 8.06 10.65
N LEU A 11 2.89 7.48 9.55
CA LEU A 11 1.47 7.42 9.20
C LEU A 11 0.79 6.11 9.67
N GLY A 12 1.53 5.00 9.74
CA GLY A 12 1.03 3.68 10.17
C GLY A 12 1.24 3.35 11.65
N LEU A 13 2.20 3.98 12.33
CA LEU A 13 2.31 3.91 13.79
C LEU A 13 1.50 5.05 14.38
N THR A 14 0.64 4.69 15.34
CA THR A 14 -0.16 5.56 16.19
C THR A 14 0.60 6.85 16.50
N VAL A 15 0.15 7.96 15.90
CA VAL A 15 0.53 9.31 16.32
C VAL A 15 0.07 9.47 17.77
N THR A 16 0.95 9.21 18.71
CA THR A 16 0.76 9.58 20.10
C THR A 16 2.09 9.95 20.73
N PRO A 17 2.07 10.95 21.60
CA PRO A 17 1.73 12.33 21.31
C PRO A 17 3.03 13.14 21.29
N SER A 18 2.94 14.38 20.81
CA SER A 18 3.77 15.46 21.32
C SER A 18 3.50 15.68 22.82
N THR A 19 3.78 14.70 23.68
CA THR A 19 4.34 15.04 24.98
C THR A 19 5.74 15.51 24.69
N VAL A 20 5.82 16.79 24.33
CA VAL A 20 6.87 17.66 24.83
C VAL A 20 6.78 17.51 26.35
N SER A 21 7.37 16.45 26.89
CA SER A 21 7.97 16.53 28.21
C SER A 21 8.88 17.74 28.07
N ALA A 22 8.44 18.85 28.63
CA ALA A 22 9.24 20.02 28.85
C ALA A 22 10.45 19.53 29.63
N TYR A 23 11.50 19.14 28.91
CA TYR A 23 12.69 18.63 29.53
C TYR A 23 13.42 19.84 30.07
N LYS A 24 13.49 19.85 31.40
CA LYS A 24 14.40 20.68 32.19
C LYS A 24 15.71 20.77 31.44
N LYS A 25 16.16 22.01 31.17
CA LYS A 25 17.55 22.35 30.90
C LYS A 25 18.43 21.35 31.66
N THR A 26 19.03 20.41 30.94
CA THR A 26 20.15 19.65 31.48
C THR A 26 21.21 20.68 31.83
N SER A 27 21.84 20.46 32.98
CA SER A 27 22.75 21.36 33.69
C SER A 27 23.73 22.12 32.78
N GLU A 28 24.27 23.24 33.25
CA GLU A 28 25.34 24.06 32.61
C GLU A 28 26.64 23.30 32.26
N THR A 29 26.64 21.97 32.37
CA THR A 29 27.77 21.04 32.31
C THR A 29 27.63 19.98 31.21
N SER A 30 26.74 20.10 30.22
CA SER A 30 26.73 19.21 29.05
C SER A 30 27.50 19.82 27.86
N SER A 31 28.16 18.97 27.06
CA SER A 31 28.83 19.45 25.85
C SER A 31 27.83 19.61 24.71
N LYS A 32 28.06 20.59 23.82
CA LYS A 32 27.19 20.81 22.63
C LYS A 32 27.00 19.55 21.77
N TYR A 33 27.99 18.65 21.76
CA TYR A 33 27.94 17.40 21.01
C TYR A 33 27.07 16.35 21.71
N GLN A 34 27.12 16.32 23.04
CA GLN A 34 26.24 15.48 23.84
C GLN A 34 24.79 15.94 23.72
N ASP A 35 24.54 17.25 23.80
CA ASP A 35 23.20 17.83 23.62
C ASP A 35 22.66 17.51 22.22
N PHE A 36 23.50 17.67 21.18
CA PHE A 36 23.14 17.30 19.82
C PHE A 36 22.70 15.83 19.71
N ILE A 37 23.47 14.88 20.25
CA ILE A 37 23.09 13.46 20.20
C ILE A 37 21.80 13.20 21.00
N GLN A 38 21.67 13.78 22.19
CA GLN A 38 20.49 13.60 23.03
C GLN A 38 19.21 14.15 22.36
N MET A 39 19.30 15.29 21.69
CA MET A 39 18.19 15.94 20.98
C MET A 39 17.88 15.33 19.61
N TRP A 40 18.76 14.49 19.08
CA TRP A 40 18.58 13.92 17.75
C TRP A 40 17.41 12.92 17.70
N ASN A 41 16.80 12.80 16.52
CA ASN A 41 15.65 11.94 16.25
C ASN A 41 15.91 10.50 16.71
N ASP A 42 14.96 9.88 17.39
CA ASP A 42 15.15 8.55 17.93
C ASP A 42 15.13 7.47 16.84
N TYR A 43 14.71 7.78 15.60
CA TYR A 43 14.63 6.79 14.53
C TYR A 43 15.87 6.71 13.63
N LEU A 44 16.43 5.51 13.50
CA LEU A 44 17.49 5.15 12.57
C LEU A 44 16.92 4.25 11.47
N TYR A 45 17.37 4.43 10.23
CA TYR A 45 16.95 3.61 9.09
C TYR A 45 18.16 3.00 8.42
N PHE A 46 18.13 1.70 8.17
CA PHE A 46 19.24 1.03 7.51
C PHE A 46 18.80 -0.17 6.69
N ARG A 47 19.42 -0.35 5.53
CA ARG A 47 19.15 -1.51 4.68
C ARG A 47 19.78 -2.75 5.32
N TYR A 48 18.98 -3.78 5.50
CA TYR A 48 19.38 -5.03 6.12
C TYR A 48 19.79 -6.06 5.06
N ASP A 49 21.02 -6.55 5.14
CA ASP A 49 21.42 -7.73 4.39
C ASP A 49 21.07 -8.96 5.22
N MET A 50 20.11 -9.75 4.73
CA MET A 50 19.55 -10.91 5.43
C MET A 50 20.50 -12.12 5.45
N SER A 51 21.76 -11.95 5.06
CA SER A 51 22.80 -12.98 5.10
C SER A 51 23.26 -13.36 6.52
N ASP A 52 23.01 -12.51 7.51
CA ASP A 52 23.33 -12.69 8.93
C ASP A 52 22.08 -12.47 9.80
N SER A 53 22.07 -12.94 11.05
CA SER A 53 21.02 -12.55 12.02
C SER A 53 21.05 -11.03 12.32
N GLU A 54 19.89 -10.41 12.56
CA GLU A 54 19.74 -8.96 12.79
C GLU A 54 20.73 -8.39 13.80
N THR A 55 20.84 -9.00 14.98
CA THR A 55 21.74 -8.50 16.04
C THR A 55 23.21 -8.51 15.60
N ASN A 56 23.64 -9.59 14.92
CA ASN A 56 25.01 -9.69 14.40
C ASN A 56 25.24 -8.69 13.27
N PHE A 57 24.28 -8.53 12.36
CA PHE A 57 24.33 -7.56 11.29
C PHE A 57 24.46 -6.13 11.84
N VAL A 58 23.61 -5.75 12.81
CA VAL A 58 23.63 -4.43 13.43
C VAL A 58 24.95 -4.19 14.18
N LYS A 59 25.45 -5.19 14.91
CA LYS A 59 26.74 -5.09 15.60
C LYS A 59 27.91 -4.85 14.64
N LYS A 60 27.93 -5.56 13.49
CA LYS A 60 28.95 -5.39 12.44
C LYS A 60 28.83 -4.01 11.75
N ASN A 61 27.61 -3.54 11.54
CA ASN A 61 27.31 -2.34 10.73
C ASN A 61 27.01 -1.07 11.55
N LEU A 62 27.11 -1.09 12.88
CA LEU A 62 26.71 0.03 13.75
C LEU A 62 27.24 1.39 13.30
N LYS A 63 28.54 1.46 12.94
CA LYS A 63 29.15 2.72 12.53
C LYS A 63 28.50 3.28 11.27
N SER A 64 28.21 2.41 10.29
CA SER A 64 27.52 2.79 9.06
C SER A 64 26.07 3.19 9.35
N ILE A 65 25.37 2.45 10.22
CA ILE A 65 24.01 2.80 10.65
C ILE A 65 23.96 4.22 11.21
N ILE A 66 24.85 4.55 12.15
CA ILE A 66 24.87 5.87 12.76
C ILE A 66 25.31 6.94 11.75
N LYS A 67 26.31 6.63 10.92
CA LYS A 67 26.81 7.57 9.91
C LYS A 67 25.73 7.91 8.87
N ASP A 68 25.13 6.93 8.22
CA ASP A 68 24.15 7.13 7.14
C ASP A 68 22.89 7.87 7.61
N ASN A 69 22.65 7.92 8.93
CA ASN A 69 21.54 8.65 9.52
C ASN A 69 21.89 10.05 10.02
N MET A 70 23.16 10.34 10.32
CA MET A 70 23.57 11.60 10.95
C MET A 70 24.59 12.39 10.12
N GLU A 71 25.10 11.87 9.00
CA GLU A 71 26.22 12.48 8.26
C GLU A 71 25.92 13.85 7.64
N GLU A 72 24.65 14.17 7.38
CA GLU A 72 24.23 15.47 6.88
C GLU A 72 24.40 16.59 7.93
N GLU A 73 24.56 16.24 9.21
CA GLU A 73 24.67 17.19 10.31
C GLU A 73 26.14 17.63 10.53
N PRO A 74 26.47 18.93 10.43
CA PRO A 74 27.85 19.39 10.56
C PRO A 74 28.53 19.02 11.88
N LEU A 75 27.77 18.97 12.98
CA LEU A 75 28.27 18.59 14.31
C LEU A 75 28.64 17.11 14.39
N PHE A 76 27.99 16.26 13.59
CA PHE A 76 28.22 14.82 13.60
C PHE A 76 29.61 14.45 13.06
N ASN A 77 30.15 15.19 12.09
CA ASN A 77 31.50 14.94 11.56
C ASN A 77 32.57 14.95 12.66
N ASN A 78 32.46 15.89 13.60
CA ASN A 78 33.37 15.96 14.74
C ASN A 78 33.15 14.80 15.72
N ILE A 79 31.89 14.40 15.95
CA ILE A 79 31.56 13.22 16.76
C ILE A 79 32.16 11.96 16.14
N TYR A 80 31.90 11.70 14.86
CA TYR A 80 32.37 10.51 14.16
C TYR A 80 33.91 10.39 14.15
N LYS A 81 34.61 11.51 14.02
CA LYS A 81 36.07 11.56 14.08
C LYS A 81 36.61 11.29 15.49
N ASN A 82 35.96 11.83 16.52
CA ASN A 82 36.55 11.97 17.87
C ASN A 82 35.93 11.07 18.95
N ALA A 83 34.81 10.42 18.68
CA ALA A 83 34.15 9.48 19.58
C ALA A 83 34.35 8.02 19.15
N ASN A 84 34.41 7.10 20.12
CA ASN A 84 34.04 5.72 19.85
C ASN A 84 32.52 5.59 19.96
N ILE A 85 31.95 4.81 19.04
CA ILE A 85 30.53 4.52 18.94
C ILE A 85 30.44 3.00 19.03
N ASN A 86 29.95 2.50 20.17
CA ASN A 86 29.96 1.06 20.46
C ASN A 86 28.54 0.53 20.63
N PHE A 87 28.35 -0.71 20.17
CA PHE A 87 27.10 -1.44 20.30
C PHE A 87 26.95 -1.90 21.75
N VAL A 88 25.80 -1.60 22.37
CA VAL A 88 25.48 -2.10 23.71
C VAL A 88 24.49 -3.26 23.62
N SER A 89 23.34 -3.04 22.98
CA SER A 89 22.32 -4.08 22.81
C SER A 89 21.34 -3.73 21.69
N LEU A 90 20.67 -4.75 21.17
CA LEU A 90 19.48 -4.64 20.34
C LEU A 90 18.40 -5.52 20.98
N LYS A 91 17.23 -4.95 21.28
CA LYS A 91 16.06 -5.69 21.74
C LYS A 91 14.86 -5.22 20.94
N ASN A 92 14.28 -6.12 20.15
CA ASN A 92 13.31 -5.76 19.12
C ASN A 92 13.93 -4.68 18.19
N ASP A 93 13.27 -3.53 18.08
CA ASP A 93 13.71 -2.35 17.35
C ASP A 93 14.58 -1.38 18.19
N VAL A 94 14.73 -1.59 19.49
CA VAL A 94 15.48 -0.67 20.36
C VAL A 94 16.98 -0.97 20.32
N LEU A 95 17.72 -0.12 19.61
CA LEU A 95 19.17 -0.11 19.54
C LEU A 95 19.77 0.81 20.61
N LYS A 96 20.56 0.25 21.51
CA LYS A 96 21.32 0.99 22.53
C LYS A 96 22.78 1.17 22.09
N VAL A 97 23.22 2.42 22.05
CA VAL A 97 24.55 2.82 21.57
C VAL A 97 25.27 3.62 22.64
N SER A 98 26.52 3.29 22.92
CA SER A 98 27.39 4.07 23.80
C SER A 98 28.30 4.99 23.01
N PHE A 99 28.39 6.24 23.47
CA PHE A 99 29.29 7.25 22.95
C PHE A 99 30.34 7.58 24.03
N GLU A 100 31.61 7.46 23.67
CA GLU A 100 32.74 7.76 24.54
C GLU A 100 33.81 8.52 23.76
N ASN A 101 34.60 9.34 24.44
CA ASN A 101 35.71 10.03 23.78
C ASN A 101 36.78 9.02 23.34
N LYS A 102 37.36 9.23 22.15
CA LYS A 102 38.62 8.58 21.78
C LYS A 102 39.75 9.09 22.66
N LYS A 103 40.82 8.29 22.74
CA LYS A 103 42.07 8.69 23.39
C LYS A 103 42.52 10.07 22.87
N ASN A 104 42.82 10.98 23.79
CA ASN A 104 43.23 12.38 23.54
C ASN A 104 42.14 13.26 22.89
N SER A 105 40.88 12.88 22.96
CA SER A 105 39.75 13.74 22.60
C SER A 105 38.89 14.03 23.81
N ASN A 106 38.31 15.22 23.86
CA ASN A 106 37.43 15.68 24.94
C ASN A 106 36.22 16.41 24.34
N ILE A 107 35.43 15.72 23.51
CA ILE A 107 34.20 16.29 22.92
C ILE A 107 32.97 16.03 23.79
N PHE A 108 32.99 14.99 24.61
CA PHE A 108 31.98 14.70 25.63
C PHE A 108 32.56 14.89 27.03
N ASN A 109 31.71 15.21 27.99
CA ASN A 109 32.13 15.38 29.38
C ASN A 109 32.22 14.04 30.12
N TYR A 110 31.45 13.04 29.69
CA TYR A 110 31.47 11.67 30.17
C TYR A 110 30.96 10.72 29.08
N SER A 111 31.22 9.41 29.24
CA SER A 111 30.61 8.38 28.37
C SER A 111 29.13 8.24 28.66
N PHE A 112 28.29 8.21 27.65
CA PHE A 112 26.84 8.07 27.82
C PHE A 112 26.24 7.12 26.79
N THR A 113 25.02 6.65 27.05
CA THR A 113 24.26 5.81 26.12
C THR A 113 23.03 6.54 25.63
N LYS A 114 22.67 6.35 24.35
CA LYS A 114 21.37 6.74 23.79
C LYS A 114 20.70 5.50 23.19
N GLU A 115 19.39 5.48 23.31
CA GLU A 115 18.53 4.48 22.70
C GLU A 115 17.91 5.08 21.44
N PHE A 116 17.87 4.28 20.39
CA PHE A 116 17.27 4.61 19.10
C PHE A 116 16.30 3.50 18.71
N THR A 117 15.22 3.85 18.05
CA THR A 117 14.39 2.92 17.30
C THR A 117 15.03 2.68 15.94
N LEU A 118 15.59 1.48 15.73
CA LEU A 118 16.21 1.07 14.48
C LEU A 118 15.18 0.37 13.58
N ILE A 119 14.96 0.96 12.42
CA ILE A 119 14.17 0.42 11.32
C ILE A 119 15.11 -0.22 10.30
N LEU A 120 15.15 -1.54 10.31
CA LEU A 120 15.80 -2.39 9.32
C LEU A 120 14.83 -2.73 8.20
N PHE A 121 15.26 -2.58 6.95
CA PHE A 121 14.45 -2.90 5.77
C PHE A 121 15.26 -3.56 4.67
N ASN A 122 14.63 -4.43 3.87
CA ASN A 122 15.20 -4.96 2.62
C ASN A 122 14.08 -5.10 1.58
N TYR A 123 14.20 -4.35 0.48
CA TYR A 123 13.25 -4.33 -0.64
C TYR A 123 13.86 -4.85 -1.94
N ASP A 124 14.95 -5.62 -1.87
CA ASP A 124 15.70 -6.04 -3.06
C ASP A 124 14.87 -6.90 -4.01
N ASN A 125 13.89 -7.64 -3.48
CA ASN A 125 12.98 -8.45 -4.26
C ASN A 125 11.61 -7.80 -4.49
N ILE A 126 11.47 -6.48 -4.30
CA ILE A 126 10.18 -5.79 -4.49
C ILE A 126 9.63 -6.00 -5.90
N ASP A 127 10.47 -5.93 -6.93
CA ASP A 127 10.04 -6.14 -8.31
C ASP A 127 9.56 -7.58 -8.55
N LYS A 128 10.20 -8.56 -7.92
CA LYS A 128 9.78 -9.97 -7.97
C LYS A 128 8.44 -10.17 -7.24
N PHE A 129 8.26 -9.52 -6.10
CA PHE A 129 6.99 -9.49 -5.39
C PHE A 129 5.89 -8.94 -6.29
N VAL A 130 6.07 -7.73 -6.84
CA VAL A 130 5.09 -7.06 -7.69
C VAL A 130 4.70 -7.90 -8.88
N ASN A 131 5.68 -8.37 -9.65
CA ASN A 131 5.42 -9.11 -10.89
C ASN A 131 4.60 -10.39 -10.63
N ASN A 132 4.88 -11.10 -9.54
CA ASN A 132 4.18 -12.34 -9.23
C ASN A 132 2.83 -12.08 -8.53
N ALA A 133 2.77 -11.09 -7.65
CA ALA A 133 1.52 -10.65 -7.03
C ALA A 133 0.53 -10.18 -8.10
N GLN A 134 0.99 -9.37 -9.06
CA GLN A 134 0.16 -8.86 -10.15
C GLN A 134 -0.46 -9.99 -10.98
N LYS A 135 0.32 -11.02 -11.33
CA LYS A 135 -0.19 -12.22 -12.03
C LYS A 135 -1.22 -12.98 -11.20
N TYR A 136 -0.97 -13.14 -9.89
CA TYR A 136 -1.91 -13.81 -9.00
C TYR A 136 -3.24 -13.04 -8.87
N LEU A 137 -3.18 -11.72 -8.69
CA LEU A 137 -4.35 -10.85 -8.61
C LEU A 137 -5.17 -10.86 -9.91
N GLU A 138 -4.51 -10.89 -11.06
CA GLU A 138 -5.15 -10.98 -12.38
C GLU A 138 -5.91 -12.30 -12.57
N LEU A 139 -5.30 -13.42 -12.19
CA LEU A 139 -5.92 -14.74 -12.29
C LEU A 139 -7.07 -14.96 -11.30
N ASN A 140 -7.11 -14.17 -10.22
CA ASN A 140 -8.05 -14.37 -9.13
C ASN A 140 -8.95 -13.14 -8.91
N PRO A 141 -9.66 -12.60 -9.89
CA PRO A 141 -10.40 -11.34 -9.74
C PRO A 141 -11.47 -11.40 -8.66
N ILE A 142 -11.77 -10.26 -8.02
CA ILE A 142 -12.91 -10.10 -7.10
C ILE A 142 -14.21 -10.15 -7.88
N ILE A 143 -15.21 -10.82 -7.32
CA ILE A 143 -16.55 -10.89 -7.91
C ILE A 143 -17.44 -9.89 -7.19
N LEU A 144 -17.88 -8.85 -7.92
CA LEU A 144 -18.87 -7.88 -7.46
C LEU A 144 -20.26 -8.47 -7.62
N ASP A 145 -20.98 -8.67 -6.51
CA ASP A 145 -22.28 -9.34 -6.46
C ASP A 145 -23.46 -8.41 -6.19
N LYS A 146 -23.21 -7.14 -5.87
CA LYS A 146 -24.22 -6.09 -5.72
C LYS A 146 -24.02 -4.94 -6.71
N ALA A 147 -25.08 -4.17 -6.93
CA ALA A 147 -25.09 -3.05 -7.87
C ALA A 147 -24.35 -1.80 -7.34
N LYS A 148 -24.09 -1.71 -6.03
CA LYS A 148 -23.42 -0.58 -5.37
C LYS A 148 -22.54 -1.06 -4.22
N TYR A 149 -21.28 -0.63 -4.21
CA TYR A 149 -20.36 -0.71 -3.08
C TYR A 149 -19.95 0.70 -2.70
N ILE A 150 -19.72 0.94 -1.41
CA ILE A 150 -18.92 2.08 -0.95
C ILE A 150 -17.46 1.65 -0.77
N GLN A 151 -16.53 2.61 -0.72
CA GLN A 151 -15.08 2.36 -0.66
C GLN A 151 -14.71 1.32 0.42
N ILE A 152 -15.10 1.57 1.67
CA ILE A 152 -14.73 0.72 2.81
C ILE A 152 -15.26 -0.72 2.70
N GLU A 153 -16.44 -0.91 2.11
CA GLU A 153 -16.98 -2.26 1.88
C GLU A 153 -16.15 -3.01 0.84
N LEU A 154 -15.69 -2.32 -0.20
CA LEU A 154 -14.88 -2.93 -1.24
C LEU A 154 -13.49 -3.27 -0.73
N GLU A 155 -12.86 -2.38 0.03
CA GLU A 155 -11.60 -2.62 0.71
C GLU A 155 -11.69 -3.82 1.66
N SER A 156 -12.79 -3.97 2.40
CA SER A 156 -13.03 -5.17 3.21
C SER A 156 -13.07 -6.44 2.37
N VAL A 157 -13.77 -6.43 1.22
CA VAL A 157 -13.82 -7.59 0.31
C VAL A 157 -12.44 -7.92 -0.26
N ILE A 158 -11.62 -6.91 -0.57
CA ILE A 158 -10.24 -7.09 -1.02
C ILE A 158 -9.40 -7.71 0.11
N LYS A 159 -9.51 -7.17 1.33
CA LYS A 159 -8.79 -7.62 2.52
C LYS A 159 -9.12 -9.08 2.83
N ASP A 160 -10.39 -9.43 2.93
CA ASP A 160 -10.86 -10.79 3.22
C ASP A 160 -10.31 -11.82 2.20
N LYS A 161 -10.13 -11.40 0.94
CA LYS A 161 -9.67 -12.29 -0.12
C LYS A 161 -8.15 -12.41 -0.22
N TYR A 162 -7.41 -11.32 -0.03
CA TYR A 162 -6.00 -11.26 -0.38
C TYR A 162 -5.05 -10.97 0.76
N GLN A 163 -5.54 -10.59 1.95
CA GLN A 163 -4.67 -10.26 3.08
C GLN A 163 -3.64 -11.34 3.34
N SER A 164 -4.07 -12.59 3.56
CA SER A 164 -3.15 -13.69 3.85
C SER A 164 -2.11 -13.92 2.76
N PHE A 165 -2.48 -13.72 1.49
CA PHE A 165 -1.53 -13.87 0.37
C PHE A 165 -0.51 -12.73 0.35
N ILE A 166 -0.96 -11.48 0.49
CA ILE A 166 -0.09 -10.31 0.46
C ILE A 166 0.85 -10.33 1.67
N ASP A 167 0.32 -10.53 2.87
CA ASP A 167 1.08 -10.63 4.13
C ASP A 167 2.19 -11.68 4.03
N TRP A 168 1.81 -12.91 3.67
CA TRP A 168 2.77 -14.02 3.54
C TRP A 168 3.81 -13.76 2.44
N TYR A 169 3.36 -13.42 1.23
CA TYR A 169 4.28 -13.33 0.09
C TYR A 169 5.19 -12.11 0.16
N SER A 170 4.72 -11.00 0.74
CA SER A 170 5.58 -9.87 1.11
C SER A 170 6.61 -10.29 2.14
N HIS A 171 6.19 -10.94 3.23
CA HIS A 171 7.12 -11.36 4.30
C HIS A 171 8.24 -12.30 3.80
N GLU A 172 7.95 -13.17 2.82
CA GLU A 172 8.96 -14.08 2.24
C GLU A 172 10.01 -13.36 1.35
N LEU A 173 9.68 -12.21 0.78
CA LEU A 173 10.54 -11.53 -0.21
C LEU A 173 11.10 -10.20 0.27
N ILE A 174 10.42 -9.58 1.22
CA ILE A 174 10.66 -8.23 1.70
C ILE A 174 10.82 -8.32 3.21
N TYR A 175 11.75 -7.53 3.72
CA TYR A 175 11.94 -7.38 5.15
C TYR A 175 11.64 -5.95 5.60
N LEU A 176 10.91 -5.83 6.71
CA LEU A 176 10.69 -4.57 7.42
C LEU A 176 10.48 -4.89 8.90
N ASN A 177 11.52 -4.83 9.74
CA ASN A 177 11.42 -5.02 11.20
C ASN A 177 10.50 -6.16 11.70
N ASN A 178 10.52 -7.32 11.04
CA ASN A 178 9.62 -8.45 11.36
C ASN A 178 8.11 -8.13 11.28
N VAL A 179 7.73 -7.06 10.55
CA VAL A 179 6.35 -6.81 10.15
C VAL A 179 5.84 -8.03 9.36
N THR A 180 4.62 -8.44 9.68
CA THR A 180 3.90 -9.51 8.99
C THR A 180 2.61 -9.02 8.34
N GLU A 181 2.06 -7.90 8.82
CA GLU A 181 0.82 -7.27 8.35
C GLU A 181 1.11 -6.31 7.19
N PHE A 182 1.63 -6.82 6.07
CA PHE A 182 1.99 -5.99 4.90
C PHE A 182 0.77 -5.45 4.16
N PHE A 183 -0.39 -6.11 4.23
CA PHE A 183 -1.62 -5.66 3.60
C PHE A 183 -2.04 -4.26 4.07
N ASP A 184 -1.78 -3.93 5.33
CA ASP A 184 -2.16 -2.63 5.91
C ASP A 184 -1.29 -1.46 5.37
N PHE A 185 -0.26 -1.76 4.58
CA PHE A 185 0.52 -0.76 3.83
C PHE A 185 -0.04 -0.48 2.43
N LEU A 186 -1.19 -1.05 2.08
CA LEU A 186 -1.90 -0.73 0.85
C LEU A 186 -2.78 0.51 1.05
N ASP A 187 -2.55 1.52 0.22
CA ASP A 187 -3.39 2.70 0.12
C ASP A 187 -4.16 2.65 -1.20
N PHE A 188 -5.49 2.45 -1.11
CA PHE A 188 -6.33 2.26 -2.29
C PHE A 188 -6.76 3.59 -2.89
N ASP A 189 -6.67 3.69 -4.22
CA ASP A 189 -7.30 4.78 -4.93
C ASP A 189 -8.82 4.79 -4.72
N SER A 190 -9.45 5.94 -4.95
CA SER A 190 -10.90 6.03 -5.00
C SER A 190 -11.49 5.10 -6.07
N ILE A 191 -12.50 4.32 -5.69
CA ILE A 191 -13.30 3.46 -6.58
C ILE A 191 -13.84 4.21 -7.81
N ASP A 192 -14.08 5.52 -7.69
CA ASP A 192 -14.67 6.31 -8.76
C ASP A 192 -13.71 6.62 -9.90
N LEU A 193 -12.40 6.58 -9.63
CA LEU A 193 -11.36 6.91 -10.61
C LEU A 193 -11.04 5.72 -11.53
N ASN A 194 -11.01 4.49 -10.99
CA ASN A 194 -10.40 3.35 -11.71
C ASN A 194 -11.33 2.14 -11.91
N LEU A 195 -12.18 1.82 -10.93
CA LEU A 195 -12.97 0.59 -10.98
C LEU A 195 -14.12 0.66 -12.00
N LYS A 196 -14.69 1.86 -12.15
CA LYS A 196 -15.83 2.10 -13.04
C LYS A 196 -15.47 2.03 -14.52
N SER A 197 -14.23 2.34 -14.88
CA SER A 197 -13.73 2.47 -16.26
C SER A 197 -12.89 1.30 -16.74
N ASN A 198 -12.03 0.75 -15.87
CA ASN A 198 -11.02 -0.22 -16.26
C ASN A 198 -11.11 -1.56 -15.53
N ASN A 199 -12.14 -1.76 -14.68
CA ASN A 199 -12.32 -2.96 -13.86
C ASN A 199 -11.12 -3.32 -12.99
N LYS A 200 -10.37 -2.29 -12.62
CA LYS A 200 -9.21 -2.40 -11.77
C LYS A 200 -9.30 -1.38 -10.65
N LEU A 201 -8.83 -1.75 -9.48
CA LEU A 201 -8.57 -0.82 -8.40
C LEU A 201 -7.08 -0.81 -8.15
N ARG A 202 -6.50 0.38 -8.23
CA ARG A 202 -5.08 0.59 -7.95
C ARG A 202 -4.89 0.76 -6.45
N ALA A 203 -3.78 0.24 -5.93
CA ALA A 203 -3.30 0.53 -4.60
C ALA A 203 -1.80 0.85 -4.64
N ASP A 204 -1.40 1.87 -3.90
CA ASP A 204 0.00 2.14 -3.60
C ASP A 204 0.43 1.23 -2.45
N PHE A 205 1.53 0.51 -2.65
CA PHE A 205 2.14 -0.39 -1.69
C PHE A 205 3.50 0.17 -1.28
N LEU A 206 3.72 0.31 0.03
CA LEU A 206 4.96 0.87 0.61
C LEU A 206 5.37 2.23 -0.02
N CYS A 207 4.38 2.99 -0.52
CA CYS A 207 4.50 4.34 -1.09
C CYS A 207 5.44 4.50 -2.30
N SER A 208 5.80 3.42 -2.99
CA SER A 208 6.59 3.52 -4.23
C SER A 208 6.21 2.50 -5.30
N THR A 209 5.30 1.59 -4.97
CA THR A 209 5.05 0.41 -5.77
C THR A 209 3.56 0.26 -5.99
N GLU A 210 3.15 0.06 -7.24
CA GLU A 210 1.74 -0.03 -7.60
C GLU A 210 1.29 -1.50 -7.67
N LEU A 211 0.15 -1.83 -7.06
CA LEU A 211 -0.57 -3.08 -7.30
C LEU A 211 -1.94 -2.78 -7.90
N GLN A 212 -2.39 -3.63 -8.84
CA GLN A 212 -3.74 -3.53 -9.41
C GLN A 212 -4.56 -4.76 -9.06
N PHE A 213 -5.71 -4.53 -8.43
CA PHE A 213 -6.72 -5.53 -8.12
C PHE A 213 -7.74 -5.60 -9.25
N TYR A 214 -8.15 -6.80 -9.66
CA TYR A 214 -9.02 -7.01 -10.81
C TYR A 214 -10.41 -7.42 -10.40
N PHE A 215 -11.42 -7.01 -11.17
CA PHE A 215 -12.81 -7.21 -10.82
C PHE A 215 -13.63 -7.80 -11.97
N LYS A 216 -14.51 -8.73 -11.62
CA LYS A 216 -15.60 -9.22 -12.46
C LYS A 216 -16.94 -8.98 -11.78
N ARG A 217 -18.00 -8.90 -12.55
CA ARG A 217 -19.37 -8.76 -12.04
C ARG A 217 -20.10 -10.09 -12.07
N SER A 218 -20.80 -10.39 -10.98
CA SER A 218 -21.73 -11.49 -10.92
C SER A 218 -22.91 -11.23 -11.84
N ILE A 219 -23.28 -12.25 -12.58
CA ILE A 219 -24.46 -12.29 -13.45
C ILE A 219 -25.75 -12.63 -12.69
N ASN A 220 -25.65 -13.01 -11.41
CA ASN A 220 -26.77 -13.59 -10.67
C ASN A 220 -27.97 -12.64 -10.58
N ASN A 221 -27.73 -11.34 -10.36
CA ASN A 221 -28.82 -10.36 -10.28
C ASN A 221 -29.48 -10.10 -11.64
N ILE A 222 -28.71 -10.15 -12.72
CA ILE A 222 -29.23 -10.04 -14.08
C ILE A 222 -30.12 -11.24 -14.39
N LEU A 223 -29.68 -12.45 -14.07
CA LEU A 223 -30.45 -13.68 -14.31
C LEU A 223 -31.76 -13.73 -13.52
N LYS A 224 -31.73 -13.26 -12.27
CA LYS A 224 -32.92 -13.20 -11.40
C LYS A 224 -33.90 -12.10 -11.81
N SER A 225 -33.48 -11.13 -12.64
CA SER A 225 -34.34 -10.03 -13.05
C SER A 225 -35.47 -10.51 -13.97
N GLN A 226 -36.70 -10.30 -13.53
CA GLN A 226 -37.89 -10.47 -14.37
C GLN A 226 -38.11 -9.29 -15.32
N ASN A 227 -37.53 -8.13 -15.01
CA ASN A 227 -37.73 -6.92 -15.80
C ASN A 227 -36.69 -6.83 -16.92
N LYS A 228 -37.03 -7.37 -18.08
CA LYS A 228 -36.24 -7.29 -19.31
C LYS A 228 -36.71 -6.18 -20.25
N LYS A 229 -37.28 -5.09 -19.71
CA LYS A 229 -37.81 -3.98 -20.51
C LYS A 229 -36.84 -2.80 -20.57
N ILE A 230 -36.69 -2.22 -21.77
CA ILE A 230 -35.91 -1.00 -22.02
C ILE A 230 -36.70 0.01 -22.86
N LEU A 231 -36.30 1.29 -22.77
CA LEU A 231 -36.77 2.30 -23.70
C LEU A 231 -36.12 2.04 -25.06
N PHE A 232 -36.93 1.73 -26.07
CA PHE A 232 -36.45 1.52 -27.43
C PHE A 232 -36.30 2.83 -28.18
N SER A 233 -35.22 2.96 -28.95
CA SER A 233 -34.96 4.08 -29.86
C SER A 233 -34.54 3.55 -31.23
N SER A 234 -34.89 4.28 -32.29
CA SER A 234 -34.32 4.07 -33.63
C SER A 234 -32.87 4.56 -33.74
N ASP A 235 -32.46 5.45 -32.84
CA ASP A 235 -31.07 5.89 -32.72
C ASP A 235 -30.26 4.86 -31.92
N ILE A 236 -29.26 4.27 -32.57
CA ILE A 236 -28.40 3.24 -32.00
C ILE A 236 -27.61 3.71 -30.77
N ASN A 237 -27.22 4.98 -30.71
CA ASN A 237 -26.47 5.53 -29.58
C ASN A 237 -27.38 5.68 -28.37
N ILE A 238 -28.61 6.14 -28.58
CA ILE A 238 -29.63 6.21 -27.53
C ILE A 238 -29.99 4.80 -27.05
N LEU A 239 -30.13 3.84 -27.97
CA LEU A 239 -30.40 2.45 -27.62
C LEU A 239 -29.27 1.85 -26.77
N LYS A 240 -28.00 2.02 -27.17
CA LYS A 240 -26.84 1.57 -26.40
C LYS A 240 -26.82 2.19 -25.01
N ASN A 241 -27.09 3.48 -24.89
CA ASN A 241 -27.23 4.13 -23.58
C ASN A 241 -28.34 3.50 -22.72
N ASN A 242 -29.49 3.17 -23.33
CA ASN A 242 -30.61 2.52 -22.63
C ASN A 242 -30.27 1.09 -22.19
N ILE A 243 -29.52 0.33 -22.98
CA ILE A 243 -28.98 -0.98 -22.61
C ILE A 243 -28.01 -0.84 -21.43
N SER A 244 -27.05 0.07 -21.53
CA SER A 244 -26.07 0.36 -20.47
C SER A 244 -26.76 0.72 -19.15
N ASN A 245 -27.77 1.59 -19.21
CA ASN A 245 -28.60 1.96 -18.06
C ASN A 245 -29.35 0.76 -17.47
N TRP A 246 -29.79 -0.20 -18.30
CA TRP A 246 -30.44 -1.41 -17.83
C TRP A 246 -29.45 -2.34 -17.11
N ILE A 247 -28.27 -2.59 -17.68
CA ILE A 247 -27.24 -3.45 -17.07
C ILE A 247 -26.76 -2.86 -15.72
N ALA A 248 -26.56 -1.54 -15.66
CA ALA A 248 -26.11 -0.84 -14.46
C ALA A 248 -27.11 -0.87 -13.29
N LYS A 249 -28.39 -1.19 -13.53
CA LYS A 249 -29.36 -1.40 -12.42
C LYS A 249 -29.06 -2.64 -11.60
N TYR A 250 -28.45 -3.65 -12.21
CA TYR A 250 -28.23 -4.96 -11.60
C TYR A 250 -26.77 -5.22 -11.24
N THR A 251 -25.87 -4.36 -11.70
CA THR A 251 -24.42 -4.58 -11.63
C THR A 251 -23.68 -3.26 -11.37
N TYR A 252 -22.50 -3.35 -10.77
CA TYR A 252 -21.69 -2.19 -10.40
C TYR A 252 -21.05 -1.52 -11.63
N LEU A 253 -21.80 -0.69 -12.36
CA LEU A 253 -21.35 0.03 -13.56
C LEU A 253 -21.67 1.52 -13.50
N ASN A 254 -20.79 2.33 -14.07
CA ASN A 254 -21.03 3.75 -14.28
C ASN A 254 -21.58 4.00 -15.68
N VAL A 255 -22.83 4.44 -15.76
CA VAL A 255 -23.52 4.70 -17.03
C VAL A 255 -22.91 5.85 -17.82
N TYR A 256 -22.16 6.73 -17.16
CA TYR A 256 -21.48 7.86 -17.78
C TYR A 256 -20.07 7.53 -18.29
N ASP A 257 -19.63 6.28 -18.11
CA ASP A 257 -18.34 5.84 -18.61
C ASP A 257 -18.35 5.71 -20.14
N LYS A 258 -17.30 6.20 -20.80
CA LYS A 258 -17.15 6.09 -22.24
C LYS A 258 -16.97 4.63 -22.68
N ASN A 259 -16.38 3.80 -21.82
CA ASN A 259 -16.05 2.40 -22.14
C ASN A 259 -17.16 1.43 -21.73
N ILE A 260 -18.33 1.91 -21.27
CA ILE A 260 -19.42 1.02 -20.83
C ILE A 260 -19.93 0.09 -21.95
N ILE A 261 -19.73 0.48 -23.22
CA ILE A 261 -20.09 -0.34 -24.36
C ILE A 261 -19.25 -1.62 -24.48
N ASP A 262 -18.06 -1.69 -23.88
CA ASP A 262 -17.20 -2.88 -23.95
C ASP A 262 -17.72 -4.04 -23.10
N PHE A 263 -18.68 -3.75 -22.21
CA PHE A 263 -19.27 -4.73 -21.30
C PHE A 263 -20.27 -5.67 -21.97
N TYR A 264 -20.75 -5.34 -23.16
CA TYR A 264 -21.72 -6.15 -23.88
C TYR A 264 -21.59 -5.96 -25.40
N ASN A 265 -22.00 -6.97 -26.17
CA ASN A 265 -22.19 -6.85 -27.60
C ASN A 265 -23.68 -6.86 -27.94
N VAL A 266 -24.07 -6.12 -28.97
CA VAL A 266 -25.42 -6.19 -29.54
C VAL A 266 -25.39 -7.25 -30.64
N GLU A 267 -26.08 -8.36 -30.40
CA GLU A 267 -26.09 -9.53 -31.30
C GLU A 267 -27.14 -9.39 -32.40
N SER A 268 -28.33 -8.90 -32.04
CA SER A 268 -29.43 -8.72 -32.98
C SER A 268 -30.44 -7.69 -32.53
N PHE A 269 -31.18 -7.16 -33.50
CA PHE A 269 -32.20 -6.16 -33.28
C PHE A 269 -33.40 -6.38 -34.21
N ASP A 270 -34.63 -6.30 -33.66
CA ASP A 270 -35.89 -6.34 -34.42
C ASP A 270 -36.75 -5.10 -34.08
N TYR A 271 -36.77 -4.12 -35.00
CA TYR A 271 -37.55 -2.87 -34.87
C TYR A 271 -39.05 -3.10 -34.86
N LYS A 272 -39.53 -4.15 -35.54
CA LYS A 272 -40.96 -4.42 -35.67
C LYS A 272 -41.50 -5.03 -34.38
N LYS A 273 -40.72 -5.94 -33.78
CA LYS A 273 -41.08 -6.57 -32.50
C LYS A 273 -40.66 -5.76 -31.28
N GLY A 274 -39.77 -4.78 -31.45
CA GLY A 274 -39.22 -4.00 -30.34
C GLY A 274 -38.34 -4.87 -29.44
N ILE A 275 -37.46 -5.68 -30.03
CA ILE A 275 -36.60 -6.65 -29.33
C ILE A 275 -35.13 -6.41 -29.69
N VAL A 276 -34.25 -6.52 -28.70
CA VAL A 276 -32.80 -6.46 -28.86
C VAL A 276 -32.17 -7.58 -28.06
N THR A 277 -31.26 -8.32 -28.65
CA THR A 277 -30.50 -9.36 -27.95
C THR A 277 -29.06 -8.90 -27.79
N ILE A 278 -28.55 -9.00 -26.56
CA ILE A 278 -27.19 -8.65 -26.20
C ILE A 278 -26.46 -9.85 -25.62
N SER A 279 -25.13 -9.89 -25.77
CA SER A 279 -24.26 -10.81 -25.03
C SER A 279 -23.42 -10.04 -24.03
N LEU A 280 -23.23 -10.58 -22.83
CA LEU A 280 -22.30 -10.01 -21.84
C LEU A 280 -20.87 -10.49 -22.10
N ASN A 281 -19.88 -9.61 -21.92
CA ASN A 281 -18.47 -9.90 -22.12
C ASN A 281 -17.87 -10.63 -20.89
N ASP A 282 -17.28 -11.80 -21.10
CA ASP A 282 -16.72 -12.67 -20.04
C ASP A 282 -15.41 -12.14 -19.42
N ASN A 283 -14.77 -11.15 -20.05
CA ASN A 283 -13.68 -10.40 -19.43
C ASN A 283 -14.17 -9.60 -18.22
N TYR A 284 -15.44 -9.17 -18.24
CA TYR A 284 -16.01 -8.25 -17.25
C TYR A 284 -17.08 -8.87 -16.36
N PHE A 285 -17.64 -10.00 -16.78
CA PHE A 285 -18.63 -10.78 -16.05
C PHE A 285 -18.12 -12.17 -15.73
N THR A 286 -18.69 -12.81 -14.70
CA THR A 286 -18.32 -14.17 -14.31
C THR A 286 -18.59 -15.21 -15.41
N LYS A 287 -19.55 -14.95 -16.31
CA LYS A 287 -19.84 -15.77 -17.51
C LYS A 287 -20.43 -14.87 -18.60
N SER A 288 -20.23 -15.26 -19.87
CA SER A 288 -20.99 -14.68 -20.98
C SER A 288 -22.42 -15.24 -21.01
N ILE A 289 -23.41 -14.38 -21.21
CA ILE A 289 -24.83 -14.74 -21.31
C ILE A 289 -25.50 -13.91 -22.38
N LEU A 290 -26.41 -14.54 -23.13
CA LEU A 290 -27.35 -13.89 -24.04
C LEU A 290 -28.61 -13.42 -23.30
N ILE A 291 -28.98 -12.16 -23.50
CA ILE A 291 -30.12 -11.52 -22.86
C ILE A 291 -30.94 -10.84 -23.94
N THR A 292 -32.21 -11.20 -24.02
CA THR A 292 -33.19 -10.52 -24.88
C THR A 292 -33.95 -9.47 -24.06
N LEU A 293 -33.94 -8.23 -24.53
CA LEU A 293 -34.63 -7.08 -23.94
C LEU A 293 -35.77 -6.65 -24.86
N GLU A 294 -36.90 -6.31 -24.25
CA GLU A 294 -38.14 -5.95 -24.93
C GLU A 294 -38.46 -4.46 -24.74
N LYS A 295 -39.22 -3.90 -25.67
CA LYS A 295 -39.71 -2.53 -25.58
C LYS A 295 -40.63 -2.36 -24.37
N LYS A 296 -40.33 -1.34 -23.56
CA LYS A 296 -41.17 -0.90 -22.45
C LYS A 296 -42.51 -0.36 -22.93
#